data_AF-A0A975XYW3-F1
#
_entry.id   AF-A0A975XYW3-F1
#
_cell.length_a   1.000
_cell.length_b   1.000
_cell.length_c   1.000
_cell.angle_alpha   90.00
_cell.angle_beta   90.00
_cell.angle_gamma   90.00
#
_symmetry.space_group_name_H-M   'P 1'
#
loop_
_entity.id
_entity.type
_entity.pdbx_description
1 polymer ?
#
loop_
_entity_poly.entity_id
_entity_poly.type
_entity_poly.pdbx_seq_one_letter_code
_entity_poly.pdbx_strand_id
1 'polypeptide(L)'
;MTQTLDSPSTTSPAQQRVDAWLADFEAALAARDVERAAGMFATDCYWRDLVAFTWNLKTVEGRAGVTDLLRETLEGTDPSGFRTAEPPDEADGVTTAWIEFETAVGRGRGLLRLTEEGAWTLLTTLYELKGHEEPKGTERPRGAEHGANRSRETWTEKREREARELGYETQPYVLVVGGGQGGIALSARLRQLGVPTIVIDKRARPGDQWRSRYKSLCLHDPVWYDHLPYIKFPENWPVFAPKDKIADWLESYTKVMELNYWSSTEAKSASYDETSGEWTVHVEREGQPLVLRPKQLVLATGMSGKPNLPTYEGMDTFRGDQHHSSAHPGPDAYAGRKAVVIGSNNSAFDICGSLWEKGADVTMVQRSSTHIVRSDSLMDIGLGALYSEEALASGMTTEKADLVFASLPYRIMHEFQIPLYDAMRERDADFYDRLEKSGFLHDWGDDGSGLFMKYLRRGSGYYIDVGAADLVADGDVEARARPGRAAHRALGGARRRHRARGRPGGLRDRLRLDERLGRRPDRPGDRRQGRQGVGPRVGHHQGPWSLGGRAAQHVEAHPAGGAVVPRRQPAPVPALLAVPRPAAQGPGRGHRHPGLRPAGGAPRQLTPRPPPREAGAGRLSR
;
A
#
# COMPACT_ATOMS: atom_id res chain seq x y z
N MET A 1 -38.08 34.21 -30.70
CA MET A 1 -38.04 32.74 -30.67
C MET A 1 -36.96 32.31 -31.64
N THR A 2 -35.76 32.03 -31.13
CA THR A 2 -34.67 31.48 -31.93
C THR A 2 -34.52 30.05 -31.43
N GLN A 3 -35.01 29.10 -32.22
CA GLN A 3 -34.83 27.67 -31.95
C GLN A 3 -33.34 27.37 -32.11
N THR A 4 -32.66 27.15 -30.99
CA THR A 4 -31.38 26.47 -30.96
C THR A 4 -31.66 25.01 -31.34
N LEU A 5 -31.21 24.61 -32.52
CA LEU A 5 -31.15 23.20 -32.90
C LEU A 5 -30.14 22.52 -31.99
N ASP A 6 -30.61 21.76 -31.01
CA ASP A 6 -29.80 20.77 -30.31
C ASP A 6 -29.25 19.82 -31.36
N SER A 7 -27.93 19.84 -31.56
CA SER A 7 -27.24 18.82 -32.36
C SER A 7 -27.31 17.51 -31.57
N PRO A 8 -27.77 16.39 -32.16
CA PRO A 8 -27.74 15.11 -31.47
C PRO A 8 -26.28 14.75 -31.19
N SER A 9 -25.90 14.64 -29.93
CA SER A 9 -24.58 14.17 -29.54
C SER A 9 -24.44 12.72 -29.99
N THR A 10 -23.76 12.49 -31.11
CA THR A 10 -23.41 11.13 -31.54
C THR A 10 -22.41 10.55 -30.55
N THR A 11 -22.88 9.62 -29.72
CA THR A 11 -22.07 8.84 -28.77
C THR A 11 -20.87 8.22 -29.49
N SER A 12 -19.66 8.31 -28.91
CA SER A 12 -18.44 7.79 -29.55
C SER A 12 -18.53 6.26 -29.74
N PRO A 13 -17.84 5.67 -30.74
CA PRO A 13 -17.81 4.22 -30.91
C PRO A 13 -17.34 3.46 -29.66
N ALA A 14 -16.35 3.99 -28.96
CA ALA A 14 -15.86 3.43 -27.69
C ALA A 14 -16.94 3.42 -26.60
N GLN A 15 -17.68 4.53 -26.45
CA GLN A 15 -18.79 4.61 -25.51
C GLN A 15 -19.91 3.63 -25.87
N GLN A 16 -20.32 3.54 -27.14
CA GLN A 16 -21.34 2.57 -27.59
C GLN A 16 -20.94 1.13 -27.28
N ARG A 17 -19.66 0.78 -27.49
CA ARG A 17 -19.12 -0.55 -27.20
C ARG A 17 -19.18 -0.87 -25.71
N VAL A 18 -18.78 0.05 -24.86
CA VAL A 18 -18.80 -0.13 -23.40
C VAL A 18 -20.23 -0.24 -22.90
N ASP A 19 -21.13 0.65 -23.35
CA ASP A 19 -22.54 0.62 -22.95
C ASP A 19 -23.21 -0.70 -23.35
N ALA A 20 -22.93 -1.20 -24.56
CA ALA A 20 -23.43 -2.48 -25.02
C ALA A 20 -22.90 -3.65 -24.16
N TRP A 21 -21.60 -3.64 -23.82
CA TRP A 21 -21.01 -4.67 -22.96
C TRP A 21 -21.60 -4.62 -21.54
N LEU A 22 -21.75 -3.44 -20.93
CA LEU A 22 -22.31 -3.30 -19.58
C LEU A 22 -23.78 -3.75 -19.53
N ALA A 23 -24.58 -3.35 -20.52
CA ALA A 23 -25.99 -3.74 -20.59
C ALA A 23 -26.16 -5.27 -20.76
N ASP A 24 -25.34 -5.90 -21.61
CA ASP A 24 -25.36 -7.35 -21.81
C ASP A 24 -24.87 -8.11 -20.57
N PHE A 25 -23.85 -7.57 -19.90
CA PHE A 25 -23.29 -8.15 -18.67
C PHE A 25 -24.31 -8.09 -17.54
N GLU A 26 -24.93 -6.93 -17.32
CA GLU A 26 -26.01 -6.78 -16.34
C GLU A 26 -27.19 -7.71 -16.66
N ALA A 27 -27.59 -7.83 -17.92
CA ALA A 27 -28.66 -8.74 -18.32
C ALA A 27 -28.33 -10.22 -18.02
N ALA A 28 -27.08 -10.65 -18.26
CA ALA A 28 -26.62 -12.00 -17.93
C ALA A 28 -26.61 -12.23 -16.40
N LEU A 29 -26.13 -11.26 -15.62
CA LEU A 29 -26.12 -11.32 -14.16
C LEU A 29 -27.54 -11.35 -13.58
N ALA A 30 -28.46 -10.53 -14.09
CA ALA A 30 -29.86 -10.52 -13.69
C ALA A 30 -30.58 -11.84 -14.00
N ALA A 31 -30.26 -12.47 -15.14
CA ALA A 31 -30.79 -13.79 -15.51
C ALA A 31 -30.12 -14.96 -14.78
N ARG A 32 -29.08 -14.70 -13.96
CA ARG A 32 -28.21 -15.72 -13.35
C ARG A 32 -27.56 -16.66 -14.37
N ASP A 33 -27.34 -16.16 -15.59
CA ASP A 33 -26.66 -16.88 -16.66
C ASP A 33 -25.15 -16.68 -16.53
N VAL A 34 -24.56 -17.45 -15.62
CA VAL A 34 -23.13 -17.36 -15.29
C VAL A 34 -22.26 -17.67 -16.50
N GLU A 35 -22.64 -18.63 -17.34
CA GLU A 35 -21.85 -19.03 -18.50
C GLU A 35 -21.82 -17.91 -19.55
N ARG A 36 -22.95 -17.23 -19.80
CA ARG A 36 -22.97 -16.03 -20.65
C ARG A 36 -22.10 -14.93 -20.06
N ALA A 37 -22.28 -14.60 -18.78
CA ALA A 37 -21.52 -13.54 -18.12
C ALA A 37 -20.01 -13.80 -18.17
N ALA A 38 -19.56 -15.02 -17.86
CA ALA A 38 -18.15 -15.42 -17.97
C ALA A 38 -17.66 -15.45 -19.43
N GLY A 39 -18.53 -15.81 -20.39
CA GLY A 39 -18.23 -15.80 -21.82
C GLY A 39 -17.94 -14.42 -22.40
N MET A 40 -18.38 -13.34 -21.73
CA MET A 40 -18.13 -11.95 -22.11
C MET A 40 -16.73 -11.43 -21.75
N PHE A 41 -15.97 -12.19 -20.95
CA PHE A 41 -14.56 -11.91 -20.68
C PHE A 41 -13.68 -12.46 -21.79
N ALA A 42 -12.50 -11.88 -21.99
CA ALA A 42 -11.48 -12.43 -22.88
C ALA A 42 -11.04 -13.83 -22.43
N THR A 43 -10.34 -14.58 -23.29
CA THR A 43 -9.88 -15.93 -22.92
C THR A 43 -8.87 -15.89 -21.78
N ASP A 44 -7.91 -14.96 -21.87
CA ASP A 44 -7.00 -14.59 -20.80
C ASP A 44 -7.55 -13.30 -20.15
N CYS A 45 -8.13 -13.42 -18.97
CA CYS A 45 -8.83 -12.34 -18.31
C CYS A 45 -8.64 -12.36 -16.79
N TYR A 46 -8.89 -11.23 -16.16
CA TYR A 46 -8.71 -11.06 -14.73
C TYR A 46 -9.87 -10.26 -14.16
N TRP A 47 -10.50 -10.76 -13.11
CA TRP A 47 -11.44 -9.98 -12.32
C TRP A 47 -10.88 -9.81 -10.91
N ARG A 48 -10.57 -8.57 -10.57
CA ARG A 48 -10.17 -8.16 -9.22
C ARG A 48 -11.38 -7.57 -8.49
N ASP A 49 -11.83 -8.25 -7.45
CA ASP A 49 -12.90 -7.81 -6.58
C ASP A 49 -12.33 -7.33 -5.24
N LEU A 50 -12.61 -6.07 -4.90
CA LEU A 50 -12.33 -5.47 -3.62
C LEU A 50 -13.66 -5.32 -2.89
N VAL A 51 -14.06 -6.41 -2.22
CA VAL A 51 -15.21 -6.56 -1.33
C VAL A 51 -16.60 -6.38 -1.93
N ALA A 52 -16.75 -6.12 -3.23
CA ALA A 52 -18.07 -5.86 -3.81
C ALA A 52 -18.89 -7.15 -4.03
N PHE A 53 -18.25 -8.22 -4.49
CA PHE A 53 -18.89 -9.52 -4.73
C PHE A 53 -18.56 -10.50 -3.62
N THR A 54 -17.29 -10.56 -3.23
CA THR A 54 -16.73 -11.63 -2.39
C THR A 54 -16.65 -11.27 -0.91
N TRP A 55 -16.90 -10.01 -0.54
CA TRP A 55 -16.57 -9.45 0.78
C TRP A 55 -15.10 -9.66 1.19
N ASN A 56 -14.22 -9.85 0.20
CA ASN A 56 -12.79 -10.09 0.37
C ASN A 56 -11.99 -9.32 -0.68
N LEU A 57 -10.66 -9.32 -0.57
CA LEU A 57 -9.76 -8.88 -1.63
C LEU A 57 -9.40 -10.11 -2.46
N LYS A 58 -10.05 -10.26 -3.62
CA LYS A 58 -9.95 -11.47 -4.44
C LYS A 58 -9.61 -11.15 -5.89
N THR A 59 -8.63 -11.84 -6.44
CA THR A 59 -8.40 -11.89 -7.88
C THR A 59 -8.79 -13.27 -8.40
N VAL A 60 -9.52 -13.32 -9.52
CA VAL A 60 -9.76 -14.55 -10.28
C VAL A 60 -9.20 -14.43 -11.69
N GLU A 61 -8.68 -15.54 -12.20
CA GLU A 61 -8.01 -15.62 -13.49
C GLU A 61 -8.82 -16.52 -14.44
N GLY A 62 -8.97 -16.07 -15.68
CA GLY A 62 -9.70 -16.76 -16.74
C GLY A 62 -11.21 -16.87 -16.52
N ARG A 63 -11.92 -17.29 -17.57
CA ARG A 63 -13.38 -17.45 -17.54
C ARG A 63 -13.86 -18.47 -16.50
N ALA A 64 -13.07 -19.49 -16.21
CA ALA A 64 -13.37 -20.48 -15.17
C ALA A 64 -13.37 -19.82 -13.78
N GLY A 65 -12.36 -19.00 -13.46
CA GLY A 65 -12.32 -18.27 -12.20
C GLY A 65 -13.48 -17.27 -12.06
N VAL A 66 -13.86 -16.59 -13.14
CA VAL A 66 -15.05 -15.73 -13.19
C VAL A 66 -16.33 -16.54 -12.94
N THR A 67 -16.45 -17.72 -13.56
CA THR A 67 -17.58 -18.64 -13.38
C THR A 67 -17.72 -19.08 -11.93
N ASP A 68 -16.61 -19.48 -11.30
CA ASP A 68 -16.60 -19.91 -9.90
C ASP A 68 -17.01 -18.77 -8.95
N LEU A 69 -16.43 -17.57 -9.13
CA LEU A 69 -16.78 -16.39 -8.36
C LEU A 69 -18.28 -16.09 -8.47
N LEU A 70 -18.82 -16.04 -9.69
CA LEU A 70 -20.24 -15.74 -9.91
C LEU A 70 -21.15 -16.82 -9.34
N ARG A 71 -20.82 -18.11 -9.50
CA ARG A 71 -21.60 -19.20 -8.90
C ARG A 71 -21.67 -19.12 -7.39
N GLU A 72 -20.60 -18.65 -6.75
CA GLU A 72 -20.53 -18.53 -5.29
C GLU A 72 -21.24 -17.29 -4.75
N THR A 73 -21.18 -16.15 -5.47
CA THR A 73 -21.60 -14.86 -4.89
C THR A 73 -22.87 -14.27 -5.48
N LEU A 74 -23.20 -14.57 -6.75
CA LEU A 74 -24.18 -13.80 -7.53
C LEU A 74 -25.58 -13.76 -6.91
N GLU A 75 -26.02 -14.84 -6.24
CA GLU A 75 -27.33 -14.90 -5.57
C GLU A 75 -27.44 -13.84 -4.47
N GLY A 76 -26.39 -13.66 -3.66
CA GLY A 76 -26.37 -12.69 -2.57
C GLY A 76 -25.90 -11.29 -2.99
N THR A 77 -25.01 -11.19 -3.99
CA THR A 77 -24.53 -9.90 -4.48
C THR A 77 -25.64 -9.12 -5.19
N ASP A 78 -26.47 -9.79 -5.99
CA ASP A 78 -27.55 -9.19 -6.79
C ASP A 78 -27.18 -7.84 -7.45
N PRO A 79 -26.14 -7.81 -8.30
CA PRO A 79 -25.60 -6.58 -8.83
C PRO A 79 -26.47 -6.00 -9.97
N SER A 80 -26.55 -4.68 -10.05
CA SER A 80 -27.35 -3.96 -11.06
C SER A 80 -26.87 -2.53 -11.29
N GLY A 81 -27.41 -1.86 -12.30
CA GLY A 81 -27.17 -0.45 -12.58
C GLY A 81 -25.77 -0.15 -13.11
N PHE A 82 -25.19 -1.04 -13.89
CA PHE A 82 -23.86 -0.85 -14.47
C PHE A 82 -23.90 0.28 -15.49
N ARG A 83 -23.07 1.30 -15.28
CA ARG A 83 -22.95 2.44 -16.20
C ARG A 83 -21.56 3.06 -16.17
N THR A 84 -21.19 3.77 -17.22
CA THR A 84 -19.94 4.54 -17.25
C THR A 84 -20.04 5.77 -16.35
N ALA A 85 -18.99 6.04 -15.57
CA ALA A 85 -18.87 7.23 -14.72
C ALA A 85 -18.40 8.47 -15.52
N GLU A 86 -17.59 8.24 -16.54
CA GLU A 86 -17.02 9.24 -17.43
C GLU A 86 -16.76 8.64 -18.82
N PRO A 87 -16.53 9.45 -19.87
CA PRO A 87 -16.26 8.94 -21.22
C PRO A 87 -15.09 7.95 -21.24
N PRO A 88 -15.24 6.76 -21.88
CA PRO A 88 -14.16 5.80 -22.02
C PRO A 88 -12.99 6.32 -22.86
N ASP A 89 -11.80 5.91 -22.47
CA ASP A 89 -10.56 6.14 -23.22
C ASP A 89 -10.22 4.93 -24.09
N GLU A 90 -9.56 5.14 -25.21
CA GLU A 90 -9.07 4.07 -26.09
C GLU A 90 -7.60 4.25 -26.43
N ALA A 91 -6.80 3.24 -26.12
CA ALA A 91 -5.37 3.20 -26.42
C ALA A 91 -4.94 1.76 -26.74
N ASP A 92 -4.14 1.58 -27.79
CA ASP A 92 -3.52 0.30 -28.17
C ASP A 92 -4.51 -0.89 -28.27
N GLY A 93 -5.72 -0.64 -28.79
CA GLY A 93 -6.77 -1.65 -28.94
C GLY A 93 -7.50 -2.02 -27.64
N VAL A 94 -7.23 -1.30 -26.55
CA VAL A 94 -7.91 -1.45 -25.26
C VAL A 94 -8.80 -0.24 -25.00
N THR A 95 -10.10 -0.49 -24.82
CA THR A 95 -11.05 0.52 -24.35
C THR A 95 -11.13 0.46 -22.82
N THR A 96 -10.77 1.53 -22.12
CA THR A 96 -10.80 1.64 -20.65
C THR A 96 -11.98 2.50 -20.21
N ALA A 97 -12.80 1.98 -19.31
CA ALA A 97 -13.98 2.66 -18.80
C ALA A 97 -14.08 2.60 -17.28
N TRP A 98 -14.29 3.76 -16.66
CA TRP A 98 -14.69 3.84 -15.27
C TRP A 98 -16.17 3.50 -15.15
N ILE A 99 -16.51 2.61 -14.22
CA ILE A 99 -17.88 2.12 -14.06
C ILE A 99 -18.40 2.40 -12.65
N GLU A 100 -19.71 2.63 -12.55
CA GLU A 100 -20.47 2.60 -11.31
C GLU A 100 -21.50 1.47 -11.40
N PHE A 101 -21.81 0.87 -10.26
CA PHE A 101 -22.83 -0.19 -10.14
C PHE A 101 -23.32 -0.24 -8.69
N GLU A 102 -24.37 -1.01 -8.44
CA GLU A 102 -24.84 -1.31 -7.10
C GLU A 102 -24.91 -2.82 -6.86
N THR A 103 -24.91 -3.21 -5.60
CA THR A 103 -25.20 -4.57 -5.13
C THR A 103 -26.43 -4.53 -4.20
N ALA A 104 -26.89 -5.68 -3.72
CA ALA A 104 -27.95 -5.75 -2.70
C ALA A 104 -27.63 -4.90 -1.44
N VAL A 105 -26.35 -4.74 -1.12
CA VAL A 105 -25.88 -4.18 0.16
C VAL A 105 -25.19 -2.83 0.04
N GLY A 106 -24.74 -2.42 -1.16
CA GLY A 106 -23.94 -1.21 -1.29
C GLY A 106 -23.83 -0.67 -2.71
N ARG A 107 -23.04 0.40 -2.84
CA ARG A 107 -22.73 1.07 -4.11
C ARG A 107 -21.25 0.91 -4.40
N GLY A 108 -20.95 0.57 -5.65
CA GLY A 108 -19.62 0.21 -6.10
C GLY A 108 -19.13 1.06 -7.26
N ARG A 109 -17.81 1.04 -7.43
CA ARG A 109 -17.09 1.63 -8.54
C ARG A 109 -16.06 0.66 -9.07
N GLY A 110 -15.67 0.82 -10.31
CA GLY A 110 -14.77 -0.09 -10.96
C GLY A 110 -14.02 0.50 -12.14
N LEU A 111 -13.14 -0.32 -12.69
CA LEU A 111 -12.40 -0.02 -13.91
C LEU A 111 -12.48 -1.24 -14.82
N LEU A 112 -13.08 -1.06 -15.99
CA LEU A 112 -13.23 -2.08 -17.03
C LEU A 112 -12.23 -1.81 -18.15
N ARG A 113 -11.50 -2.84 -18.59
CA ARG A 113 -10.68 -2.79 -19.81
C ARG A 113 -11.17 -3.85 -20.79
N LEU A 114 -11.65 -3.39 -21.95
CA LEU A 114 -12.13 -4.24 -23.03
C LEU A 114 -11.09 -4.36 -24.14
N THR A 115 -10.88 -5.59 -24.60
CA THR A 115 -10.16 -5.92 -25.83
C THR A 115 -11.16 -6.42 -26.87
N GLU A 116 -10.73 -6.68 -28.11
CA GLU A 116 -11.57 -7.30 -29.15
C GLU A 116 -12.21 -8.63 -28.69
N GLU A 117 -11.56 -9.39 -27.80
CA GLU A 117 -12.09 -10.65 -27.26
C GLU A 117 -13.15 -10.47 -26.15
N GLY A 118 -13.26 -9.27 -25.56
CA GLY A 118 -14.12 -9.01 -24.40
C GLY A 118 -13.36 -8.37 -23.23
N ALA A 119 -13.88 -8.51 -22.01
CA ALA A 119 -13.26 -7.94 -20.82
C ALA A 119 -11.93 -8.63 -20.48
N TRP A 120 -10.84 -7.88 -20.60
CA TRP A 120 -9.51 -8.35 -20.21
C TRP A 120 -9.28 -8.16 -18.72
N THR A 121 -9.54 -6.97 -18.18
CA THR A 121 -9.52 -6.74 -16.73
C THR A 121 -10.80 -6.08 -16.27
N LEU A 122 -11.38 -6.57 -15.17
CA LEU A 122 -12.46 -5.91 -14.45
C LEU A 122 -12.04 -5.71 -13.00
N LEU A 123 -12.07 -4.46 -12.53
CA LEU A 123 -12.01 -4.12 -11.11
C LEU A 123 -13.40 -3.80 -10.61
N THR A 124 -13.84 -4.44 -9.52
CA THR A 124 -15.05 -4.06 -8.77
C THR A 124 -14.67 -3.69 -7.34
N THR A 125 -15.16 -2.56 -6.84
CA THR A 125 -14.87 -2.09 -5.49
C THR A 125 -16.16 -1.61 -4.84
N LEU A 126 -16.37 -1.92 -3.56
CA LEU A 126 -17.48 -1.34 -2.79
C LEU A 126 -17.00 -0.07 -2.09
N TYR A 127 -17.72 1.04 -2.27
CA TYR A 127 -17.31 2.33 -1.70
C TYR A 127 -18.26 2.83 -0.60
N GLU A 128 -19.51 2.37 -0.62
CA GLU A 128 -20.56 2.80 0.30
C GLU A 128 -21.52 1.64 0.58
N LEU A 129 -22.00 1.55 1.83
CA LEU A 129 -23.02 0.58 2.25
C LEU A 129 -24.38 1.27 2.34
N LYS A 130 -25.40 0.64 1.75
CA LYS A 130 -26.78 1.14 1.77
C LYS A 130 -27.32 1.09 3.21
N GLY A 131 -27.90 2.20 3.68
CA GLY A 131 -28.39 2.35 5.05
C GLY A 131 -27.30 2.63 6.09
N HIS A 132 -26.04 2.69 5.67
CA HIS A 132 -24.88 3.02 6.49
C HIS A 132 -24.00 4.06 5.78
N GLU A 133 -24.62 4.94 5.01
CA GLU A 133 -23.93 6.03 4.32
C GLU A 133 -23.25 6.98 5.31
N GLU A 134 -22.10 7.53 4.92
CA GLU A 134 -21.41 8.52 5.75
C GLU A 134 -22.25 9.81 5.88
N PRO A 135 -22.35 10.40 7.08
CA PRO A 135 -23.19 11.57 7.34
C PRO A 135 -22.55 12.85 6.76
N LYS A 136 -22.71 13.04 5.45
CA LYS A 136 -22.17 14.16 4.67
C LYS A 136 -23.30 14.94 3.98
N GLY A 137 -22.99 16.15 3.50
CA GLY A 137 -23.97 16.99 2.79
C GLY A 137 -25.14 17.39 3.70
N THR A 138 -26.36 17.03 3.31
CA THR A 138 -27.60 17.31 4.06
C THR A 138 -27.71 16.51 5.36
N GLU A 139 -27.06 15.35 5.44
CA GLU A 139 -27.03 14.48 6.62
C GLU A 139 -25.88 14.83 7.59
N ARG A 140 -25.16 15.92 7.35
CA ARG A 140 -24.04 16.34 8.19
C ARG A 140 -24.50 16.53 9.65
N PRO A 141 -23.76 16.02 10.65
CA PRO A 141 -24.11 16.22 12.04
C PRO A 141 -24.13 17.71 12.39
N ARG A 142 -25.15 18.11 13.15
CA ARG A 142 -25.27 19.50 13.62
C ARG A 142 -24.36 19.70 14.83
N GLY A 143 -23.45 20.68 14.74
CA GLY A 143 -22.59 21.06 15.87
C GLY A 143 -23.34 21.73 17.02
N ALA A 144 -24.53 22.29 16.76
CA ALA A 144 -25.41 22.87 17.76
C ALA A 144 -26.85 22.37 17.58
N GLU A 145 -27.46 21.94 18.68
CA GLU A 145 -28.89 21.67 18.74
C GLU A 145 -29.63 23.00 18.97
N HIS A 146 -30.54 23.37 18.06
CA HIS A 146 -31.35 24.59 18.23
C HIS A 146 -32.43 24.39 19.31
N GLY A 147 -32.81 25.49 19.97
CA GLY A 147 -33.76 25.49 21.10
C GLY A 147 -33.09 25.46 22.47
N ALA A 148 -33.85 25.54 23.54
CA ALA A 148 -33.35 25.40 24.92
C ALA A 148 -33.67 24.00 25.44
N ASN A 149 -32.65 23.26 25.90
CA ASN A 149 -32.81 21.94 26.48
C ASN A 149 -32.00 21.85 27.78
N ARG A 150 -32.66 21.48 28.88
CA ARG A 150 -32.05 21.35 30.22
C ARG A 150 -31.07 20.17 30.33
N SER A 151 -31.18 19.17 29.45
CA SER A 151 -30.28 18.01 29.39
C SER A 151 -29.24 18.10 28.27
N ARG A 152 -29.05 19.27 27.64
CA ARG A 152 -28.07 19.43 26.57
C ARG A 152 -26.65 19.24 27.10
N GLU A 153 -25.92 18.36 26.42
CA GLU A 153 -24.48 18.24 26.57
C GLU A 153 -23.78 18.98 25.43
N THR A 154 -22.74 19.72 25.79
CA THR A 154 -21.80 20.32 24.85
C THR A 154 -21.00 19.24 24.12
N TRP A 155 -20.38 19.62 23.00
CA TRP A 155 -19.48 18.72 22.26
C TRP A 155 -18.35 18.20 23.16
N THR A 156 -17.77 19.07 23.99
CA THR A 156 -16.69 18.69 24.93
C THR A 156 -17.18 17.67 25.93
N GLU A 157 -18.34 17.88 26.57
CA GLU A 157 -18.91 16.91 27.53
C GLU A 157 -19.19 15.56 26.87
N LYS A 158 -19.71 15.54 25.63
CA LYS A 158 -19.91 14.31 24.86
C LYS A 158 -18.58 13.56 24.62
N ARG A 159 -17.51 14.27 24.25
CA ARG A 159 -16.17 13.67 24.03
C ARG A 159 -15.55 13.17 25.32
N GLU A 160 -15.66 13.92 26.40
CA GLU A 160 -15.15 13.51 27.71
C GLU A 160 -15.92 12.30 28.26
N ARG A 161 -17.23 12.24 28.07
CA ARG A 161 -18.03 11.08 28.43
C ARG A 161 -17.59 9.85 27.64
N GLU A 162 -17.49 9.95 26.32
CA GLU A 162 -17.03 8.84 25.48
C GLU A 162 -15.64 8.34 25.91
N ALA A 163 -14.72 9.26 26.21
CA ALA A 163 -13.37 8.91 26.68
C ALA A 163 -13.35 8.21 28.06
N ARG A 164 -14.32 8.49 28.93
CA ARG A 164 -14.45 7.82 30.24
C ARG A 164 -15.12 6.44 30.13
N GLU A 165 -16.13 6.30 29.27
CA GLU A 165 -16.98 5.12 29.23
C GLU A 165 -16.46 4.04 28.27
N LEU A 166 -15.95 4.42 27.09
CA LEU A 166 -15.55 3.47 26.05
C LEU A 166 -14.26 2.72 26.46
N GLY A 167 -14.29 1.39 26.40
CA GLY A 167 -13.25 0.49 26.87
C GLY A 167 -13.37 0.11 28.35
N TYR A 168 -14.25 0.75 29.11
CA TYR A 168 -14.46 0.49 30.54
C TYR A 168 -15.89 0.03 30.81
N GLU A 169 -16.83 0.95 30.84
CA GLU A 169 -18.27 0.68 31.05
C GLU A 169 -18.89 0.09 29.78
N THR A 170 -18.54 0.65 28.62
CA THR A 170 -18.97 0.17 27.31
C THR A 170 -17.77 -0.40 26.57
N GLN A 171 -17.86 -1.64 26.08
CA GLN A 171 -16.76 -2.24 25.31
C GLN A 171 -16.80 -1.76 23.85
N PRO A 172 -15.64 -1.54 23.21
CA PRO A 172 -15.60 -1.15 21.80
C PRO A 172 -16.17 -2.27 20.93
N TYR A 173 -16.80 -1.93 19.81
CA TYR A 173 -17.17 -2.93 18.81
C TYR A 173 -15.93 -3.42 18.06
N VAL A 174 -15.05 -2.49 17.67
CA VAL A 174 -13.77 -2.77 17.01
C VAL A 174 -12.59 -2.32 17.89
N LEU A 175 -11.62 -3.20 18.10
CA LEU A 175 -10.31 -2.83 18.60
C LEU A 175 -9.28 -2.90 17.46
N VAL A 176 -8.60 -1.79 17.21
CA VAL A 176 -7.50 -1.71 16.23
C VAL A 176 -6.18 -1.71 17.00
N VAL A 177 -5.34 -2.72 16.77
CA VAL A 177 -4.02 -2.87 17.38
C VAL A 177 -2.95 -2.30 16.45
N GLY A 178 -2.40 -1.15 16.81
CA GLY A 178 -1.42 -0.39 16.03
C GLY A 178 -1.97 0.96 15.59
N GLY A 179 -1.43 2.04 16.14
CA GLY A 179 -1.75 3.44 15.81
C GLY A 179 -0.85 4.02 14.71
N GLY A 180 -0.39 3.14 13.81
CA GLY A 180 0.24 3.49 12.53
C GLY A 180 -0.72 4.20 11.58
N GLN A 181 -0.22 4.67 10.43
CA GLN A 181 -1.07 5.27 9.39
C GLN A 181 -2.22 4.36 8.95
N GLY A 182 -2.01 3.03 8.88
CA GLY A 182 -3.07 2.08 8.53
C GLY A 182 -4.17 1.97 9.59
N GLY A 183 -3.79 1.94 10.87
CA GLY A 183 -4.76 1.93 11.97
C GLY A 183 -5.52 3.24 12.07
N ILE A 184 -4.83 4.37 11.93
CA ILE A 184 -5.42 5.71 11.91
C ILE A 184 -6.40 5.87 10.73
N ALA A 185 -6.01 5.44 9.52
CA ALA A 185 -6.86 5.51 8.33
C ALA A 185 -8.15 4.70 8.52
N LEU A 186 -8.04 3.45 8.98
CA LEU A 186 -9.19 2.59 9.24
C LEU A 186 -10.09 3.17 10.34
N SER A 187 -9.51 3.61 11.46
CA SER A 187 -10.29 4.20 12.56
C SER A 187 -11.01 5.48 12.13
N ALA A 188 -10.45 6.27 11.22
CA ALA A 188 -11.16 7.41 10.64
C ALA A 188 -12.39 6.98 9.85
N ARG A 189 -12.29 5.93 9.02
CA ARG A 189 -13.46 5.37 8.30
C ARG A 189 -14.52 4.86 9.28
N LEU A 190 -14.12 4.08 10.29
CA LEU A 190 -15.03 3.56 11.31
C LEU A 190 -15.70 4.67 12.12
N ARG A 191 -14.98 5.76 12.43
CA ARG A 191 -15.53 6.94 13.12
C ARG A 191 -16.61 7.63 12.29
N GLN A 192 -16.39 7.82 10.98
CA GLN A 192 -17.41 8.42 10.10
C GLN A 192 -18.65 7.53 9.95
N LEU A 193 -18.49 6.21 10.08
CA LEU A 193 -19.60 5.25 10.05
C LEU A 193 -20.26 5.03 11.43
N GLY A 194 -19.84 5.76 12.46
CA GLY A 194 -20.40 5.64 13.81
C GLY A 194 -20.10 4.33 14.53
N VAL A 195 -19.10 3.56 14.09
CA VAL A 195 -18.73 2.27 14.70
C VAL A 195 -17.88 2.50 15.96
N PRO A 196 -18.31 2.05 17.16
CA PRO A 196 -17.54 2.23 18.39
C PRO A 196 -16.17 1.55 18.29
N THR A 197 -15.12 2.37 18.22
CA THR A 197 -13.77 1.91 17.91
C THR A 197 -12.77 2.50 18.90
N ILE A 198 -11.81 1.69 19.34
CA ILE A 198 -10.58 2.13 20.00
C ILE A 198 -9.40 1.73 19.12
N VAL A 199 -8.45 2.63 18.92
CA VAL A 199 -7.13 2.31 18.37
C VAL A 199 -6.08 2.41 19.47
N ILE A 200 -5.31 1.34 19.66
CA ILE A 200 -4.24 1.29 20.67
C ILE A 200 -2.86 1.34 20.01
N ASP A 201 -1.93 2.05 20.64
CA ASP A 201 -0.52 2.02 20.27
C ASP A 201 0.37 2.06 21.51
N LYS A 202 1.48 1.31 21.48
CA LYS A 202 2.44 1.28 22.59
C LYS A 202 3.30 2.54 22.69
N ARG A 203 3.35 3.38 21.65
CA ARG A 203 4.09 4.64 21.64
C ARG A 203 3.33 5.72 22.40
N ALA A 204 4.08 6.70 22.91
CA ALA A 204 3.55 7.75 23.76
C ALA A 204 2.66 8.75 23.01
N ARG A 205 2.95 9.01 21.73
CA ARG A 205 2.17 9.91 20.87
C ARG A 205 1.88 9.27 19.52
N PRO A 206 0.75 9.61 18.87
CA PRO A 206 0.56 9.26 17.47
C PRO A 206 1.70 9.80 16.60
N GLY A 207 2.14 9.00 15.64
CA GLY A 207 3.25 9.34 14.74
C GLY A 207 4.64 9.03 15.29
N ASP A 208 4.79 8.67 16.57
CA ASP A 208 6.10 8.31 17.15
C ASP A 208 6.77 7.10 16.48
N GLN A 209 6.01 6.25 15.80
CA GLN A 209 6.55 5.21 14.92
C GLN A 209 7.43 5.77 13.79
N TRP A 210 7.13 6.98 13.32
CA TRP A 210 7.92 7.72 12.34
C TRP A 210 8.96 8.58 13.02
N ARG A 211 8.57 9.31 14.07
CA ARG A 211 9.46 10.22 14.83
C ARG A 211 10.69 9.51 15.38
N SER A 212 10.55 8.24 15.79
CA SER A 212 11.63 7.41 16.33
C SER A 212 12.56 6.77 15.29
N ARG A 213 12.33 7.00 13.99
CA ARG A 213 13.22 6.52 12.93
C ARG A 213 14.51 7.38 12.86
N TYR A 214 15.52 6.89 12.14
CA TYR A 214 16.81 7.57 12.01
C TYR A 214 16.66 9.01 11.51
N LYS A 215 17.54 9.88 12.01
CA LYS A 215 17.45 11.34 11.90
C LYS A 215 17.18 11.85 10.48
N SER A 216 17.83 11.28 9.47
CA SER A 216 17.78 11.73 8.07
C SER A 216 16.62 11.17 7.24
N LEU A 217 15.73 10.35 7.81
CA LEU A 217 14.67 9.71 7.02
C LEU A 217 13.71 10.75 6.39
N CYS A 218 13.66 10.69 5.06
CA CYS A 218 12.63 11.28 4.21
C CYS A 218 11.90 10.15 3.48
N LEU A 219 10.63 10.34 3.14
CA LEU A 219 9.92 9.37 2.30
C LEU A 219 10.54 9.33 0.90
N HIS A 220 10.57 8.14 0.30
CA HIS A 220 11.06 7.93 -1.06
C HIS A 220 9.92 7.90 -2.10
N ASP A 221 8.69 7.80 -1.62
CA ASP A 221 7.48 7.89 -2.43
C ASP A 221 7.00 9.36 -2.47
N PRO A 222 6.38 9.79 -3.58
CA PRO A 222 5.94 11.17 -3.73
C PRO A 222 4.60 11.42 -3.01
N VAL A 223 4.36 12.67 -2.61
CA VAL A 223 3.25 13.11 -1.74
C VAL A 223 1.86 12.61 -2.14
N TRP A 224 1.60 12.47 -3.45
CA TRP A 224 0.30 12.01 -3.98
C TRP A 224 -0.02 10.56 -3.59
N TYR A 225 1.01 9.76 -3.30
CA TYR A 225 0.90 8.36 -2.88
C TYR A 225 0.52 8.21 -1.40
N ASP A 226 0.75 9.26 -0.59
CA ASP A 226 0.81 9.15 0.87
C ASP A 226 -0.44 9.70 1.60
N HIS A 227 -1.47 10.11 0.85
CA HIS A 227 -2.66 10.73 1.45
C HIS A 227 -3.46 9.77 2.33
N LEU A 228 -3.99 10.31 3.44
CA LEU A 228 -5.01 9.63 4.23
C LEU A 228 -6.41 9.89 3.66
N PRO A 229 -7.41 9.06 4.02
CA PRO A 229 -8.81 9.35 3.72
C PRO A 229 -9.23 10.75 4.22
N TYR A 230 -10.22 11.37 3.57
CA TYR A 230 -10.87 12.64 3.94
C TYR A 230 -10.02 13.93 3.86
N ILE A 231 -8.84 13.96 4.50
CA ILE A 231 -8.00 15.16 4.57
C ILE A 231 -6.70 14.88 3.82
N LYS A 232 -6.55 15.55 2.67
CA LYS A 232 -5.32 15.53 1.87
C LYS A 232 -4.24 16.38 2.52
N PHE A 233 -2.98 16.13 2.18
CA PHE A 233 -1.90 17.04 2.55
C PHE A 233 -2.16 18.42 1.94
N PRO A 234 -1.71 19.51 2.59
CA PRO A 234 -1.71 20.85 2.00
C PRO A 234 -1.02 20.87 0.63
N GLU A 235 -1.50 21.70 -0.30
CA GLU A 235 -0.93 21.81 -1.66
C GLU A 235 0.56 22.24 -1.67
N ASN A 236 1.03 22.93 -0.62
CA ASN A 236 2.42 23.33 -0.46
C ASN A 236 3.26 22.34 0.38
N TRP A 237 2.78 21.11 0.56
CA TRP A 237 3.53 20.06 1.25
C TRP A 237 4.73 19.62 0.40
N PRO A 238 5.87 19.26 1.01
CA PRO A 238 7.01 18.72 0.26
C PRO A 238 6.62 17.45 -0.50
N VAL A 239 7.08 17.31 -1.74
CA VAL A 239 6.87 16.09 -2.55
C VAL A 239 7.40 14.87 -1.82
N PHE A 240 8.57 14.96 -1.19
CA PHE A 240 9.13 13.93 -0.32
C PHE A 240 9.08 14.41 1.12
N ALA A 241 8.26 13.77 1.95
CA ALA A 241 7.98 14.24 3.30
C ALA A 241 9.01 13.71 4.33
N PRO A 242 9.62 14.59 5.15
CA PRO A 242 10.46 14.14 6.27
C PRO A 242 9.67 13.38 7.34
N LYS A 243 10.31 12.41 8.01
CA LYS A 243 9.67 11.55 9.04
C LYS A 243 8.91 12.34 10.10
N ASP A 244 9.46 13.47 10.54
CA ASP A 244 8.90 14.26 11.65
C ASP A 244 7.65 15.01 11.20
N LYS A 245 7.61 15.45 9.93
CA LYS A 245 6.45 16.11 9.33
C LYS A 245 5.28 15.15 9.17
N ILE A 246 5.55 13.90 8.76
CA ILE A 246 4.55 12.82 8.74
C ILE A 246 4.06 12.51 10.15
N ALA A 247 4.97 12.45 11.13
CA ALA A 247 4.59 12.19 12.51
C ALA A 247 3.64 13.27 13.07
N ASP A 248 3.96 14.56 12.85
CA ASP A 248 3.10 15.69 13.23
C ASP A 248 1.76 15.69 12.49
N TRP A 249 1.75 15.27 11.22
CA TRP A 249 0.54 15.10 10.45
C TRP A 249 -0.38 14.04 11.07
N LEU A 250 0.15 12.86 11.40
CA LEU A 250 -0.63 11.77 11.99
C LEU A 250 -1.21 12.16 13.36
N GLU A 251 -0.44 12.86 14.19
CA GLU A 251 -0.92 13.40 15.46
C GLU A 251 -2.05 14.41 15.25
N SER A 252 -1.87 15.35 14.32
CA SER A 252 -2.91 16.35 13.99
C SER A 252 -4.17 15.70 13.42
N TYR A 253 -4.01 14.72 12.53
CA TYR A 253 -5.10 13.99 11.89
C TYR A 253 -5.92 13.21 12.92
N THR A 254 -5.28 12.53 13.88
CA THR A 254 -6.01 11.81 14.94
C THR A 254 -6.90 12.72 15.78
N LYS A 255 -6.44 13.95 16.03
CA LYS A 255 -7.21 14.98 16.75
C LYS A 255 -8.35 15.53 15.92
N VAL A 256 -8.08 15.94 14.68
CA VAL A 256 -9.09 16.55 13.78
C VAL A 256 -10.19 15.55 13.43
N MET A 257 -9.84 14.28 13.25
CA MET A 257 -10.80 13.21 12.95
C MET A 257 -11.45 12.61 14.21
N GLU A 258 -11.20 13.18 15.39
CA GLU A 258 -11.79 12.79 16.67
C GLU A 258 -11.63 11.30 17.03
N LEU A 259 -10.47 10.70 16.72
CA LEU A 259 -10.25 9.28 16.94
C LEU A 259 -10.10 8.97 18.44
N ASN A 260 -10.66 7.85 18.89
CA ASN A 260 -10.40 7.32 20.24
C ASN A 260 -9.06 6.58 20.23
N TYR A 261 -7.98 7.36 20.27
CA TYR A 261 -6.61 6.88 20.22
C TYR A 261 -6.05 6.73 21.63
N TRP A 262 -5.66 5.51 21.99
CA TRP A 262 -5.04 5.17 23.26
C TRP A 262 -3.54 4.92 23.04
N SER A 263 -2.75 5.95 23.30
CA SER A 263 -1.29 5.84 23.36
C SER A 263 -0.83 5.05 24.59
N SER A 264 0.47 4.73 24.65
CA SER A 264 1.10 4.01 25.76
C SER A 264 0.32 2.74 26.18
N THR A 265 -0.29 2.07 25.19
CA THR A 265 -1.16 0.92 25.38
C THR A 265 -0.68 -0.24 24.52
N GLU A 266 -0.15 -1.28 25.16
CA GLU A 266 0.36 -2.48 24.49
C GLU A 266 -0.61 -3.65 24.61
N ALA A 267 -1.04 -4.23 23.49
CA ALA A 267 -1.73 -5.52 23.49
C ALA A 267 -0.74 -6.64 23.80
N LYS A 268 -1.00 -7.40 24.86
CA LYS A 268 -0.17 -8.53 25.30
C LYS A 268 -0.65 -9.86 24.72
N SER A 269 -1.97 -10.06 24.68
CA SER A 269 -2.59 -11.28 24.14
C SER A 269 -4.04 -11.03 23.71
N ALA A 270 -4.53 -11.90 22.82
CA ALA A 270 -5.91 -11.91 22.38
C ALA A 270 -6.39 -13.36 22.20
N SER A 271 -7.62 -13.65 22.59
CA SER A 271 -8.28 -14.93 22.36
C SER A 271 -9.73 -14.71 21.96
N TYR A 272 -10.21 -15.44 20.96
CA TYR A 272 -11.61 -15.38 20.52
C TYR A 272 -12.44 -16.42 21.26
N ASP A 273 -13.62 -16.02 21.73
CA ASP A 273 -14.64 -16.92 22.26
C ASP A 273 -15.82 -17.00 21.29
N GLU A 274 -15.95 -18.16 20.65
CA GLU A 274 -17.03 -18.49 19.71
C GLU A 274 -18.42 -18.41 20.36
N THR A 275 -18.53 -18.61 21.68
CA THR A 275 -19.81 -18.65 22.38
C THR A 275 -20.41 -17.25 22.55
N SER A 276 -19.58 -16.30 22.96
CA SER A 276 -19.98 -14.89 23.11
C SER A 276 -19.84 -14.08 21.82
N GLY A 277 -19.09 -14.60 20.84
CA GLY A 277 -18.72 -13.90 19.62
C GLY A 277 -17.83 -12.69 19.91
N GLU A 278 -17.03 -12.76 20.98
CA GLU A 278 -16.15 -11.68 21.45
C GLU A 278 -14.70 -12.12 21.51
N TRP A 279 -13.82 -11.17 21.28
CA TRP A 279 -12.42 -11.30 21.66
C TRP A 279 -12.27 -10.93 23.14
N THR A 280 -11.35 -11.59 23.83
CA THR A 280 -10.77 -11.11 25.08
C THR A 280 -9.34 -10.66 24.79
N VAL A 281 -9.07 -9.38 24.94
CA VAL A 281 -7.77 -8.78 24.63
C VAL A 281 -7.18 -8.19 25.91
N HIS A 282 -6.06 -8.75 26.35
CA HIS A 282 -5.30 -8.22 27.49
C HIS A 282 -4.38 -7.12 26.99
N VAL A 283 -4.54 -5.92 27.56
CA VAL A 283 -3.72 -4.75 27.24
C VAL A 283 -3.05 -4.22 28.51
N GLU A 284 -1.91 -3.58 28.34
CA GLU A 284 -1.23 -2.82 29.39
C GLU A 284 -1.26 -1.35 28.97
N ARG A 285 -2.07 -0.55 29.66
CA ARG A 285 -2.27 0.88 29.39
C ARG A 285 -1.64 1.68 30.51
N GLU A 286 -0.65 2.50 30.19
CA GLU A 286 0.07 3.33 31.18
C GLU A 286 0.63 2.50 32.36
N GLY A 287 1.08 1.27 32.05
CA GLY A 287 1.60 0.32 33.05
C GLY A 287 0.54 -0.41 33.88
N GLN A 288 -0.76 -0.17 33.62
CA GLN A 288 -1.85 -0.86 34.30
C GLN A 288 -2.49 -1.93 33.38
N PRO A 289 -2.72 -3.15 33.87
CA PRO A 289 -3.40 -4.18 33.10
C PRO A 289 -4.89 -3.84 32.94
N LEU A 290 -5.41 -4.06 31.74
CA LEU A 290 -6.82 -3.88 31.39
C LEU A 290 -7.24 -5.01 30.43
N VAL A 291 -8.53 -5.34 30.43
CA VAL A 291 -9.12 -6.31 29.49
C VAL A 291 -10.17 -5.62 28.64
N LEU A 292 -9.99 -5.65 27.33
CA LEU A 292 -10.97 -5.19 26.35
C LEU A 292 -11.69 -6.39 25.74
N ARG A 293 -12.98 -6.24 25.47
CA ARG A 293 -13.86 -7.27 24.92
C ARG A 293 -14.54 -6.86 23.61
N PRO A 294 -13.80 -6.67 22.51
CA PRO A 294 -14.38 -6.25 21.25
C PRO A 294 -15.03 -7.40 20.49
N LYS A 295 -16.00 -7.09 19.62
CA LYS A 295 -16.55 -8.06 18.66
C LYS A 295 -15.58 -8.29 17.50
N GLN A 296 -14.87 -7.24 17.07
CA GLN A 296 -13.91 -7.27 15.96
C GLN A 296 -12.52 -6.85 16.42
N LEU A 297 -11.50 -7.57 15.95
CA LEU A 297 -10.10 -7.27 16.23
C LEU A 297 -9.35 -7.07 14.92
N VAL A 298 -8.69 -5.92 14.77
CA VAL A 298 -7.88 -5.61 13.59
C VAL A 298 -6.42 -5.45 13.99
N LEU A 299 -5.53 -6.18 13.31
CA LEU A 299 -4.08 -6.05 13.50
C LEU A 299 -3.49 -5.09 12.46
N ALA A 300 -3.20 -3.86 12.88
CA ALA A 300 -2.59 -2.81 12.08
C ALA A 300 -1.14 -2.52 12.52
N THR A 301 -0.38 -3.58 12.84
CA THR A 301 0.96 -3.48 13.46
C THR A 301 2.11 -3.25 12.48
N GLY A 302 1.84 -3.28 11.17
CA GLY A 302 2.82 -3.10 10.10
C GLY A 302 3.82 -4.25 9.95
N MET A 303 4.62 -4.22 8.88
CA MET A 303 5.56 -5.29 8.54
C MET A 303 7.02 -5.00 8.93
N SER A 304 7.36 -3.74 9.22
CA SER A 304 8.75 -3.27 9.38
C SER A 304 9.12 -2.80 10.80
N GLY A 305 8.25 -3.05 11.79
CA GLY A 305 8.42 -2.54 13.16
C GLY A 305 9.35 -3.36 14.07
N LYS A 306 9.51 -4.66 13.81
CA LYS A 306 10.36 -5.54 14.63
C LYS A 306 11.77 -5.62 14.06
N PRO A 307 12.81 -5.20 14.79
CA PRO A 307 14.18 -5.30 14.30
C PRO A 307 14.60 -6.76 14.15
N ASN A 308 15.33 -7.08 13.08
CA ASN A 308 16.00 -8.35 12.92
C ASN A 308 17.47 -8.18 13.33
N LEU A 309 17.82 -8.71 14.49
CA LEU A 309 19.15 -8.61 15.09
C LEU A 309 19.90 -9.93 14.89
N PRO A 310 20.69 -10.09 13.83
CA PRO A 310 21.57 -11.24 13.67
C PRO A 310 22.66 -11.23 14.75
N THR A 311 23.07 -12.43 15.19
CA THR A 311 24.22 -12.62 16.05
C THR A 311 25.46 -12.92 15.20
N TYR A 312 26.57 -12.26 15.51
CA TYR A 312 27.85 -12.47 14.84
C TYR A 312 28.89 -12.95 15.85
N GLU A 313 29.83 -13.77 15.39
CA GLU A 313 31.00 -14.13 16.19
C GLU A 313 31.81 -12.88 16.55
N GLY A 314 32.20 -12.74 17.81
CA GLY A 314 32.97 -11.61 18.34
C GLY A 314 32.15 -10.34 18.61
N MET A 315 30.83 -10.36 18.38
CA MET A 315 29.94 -9.21 18.62
C MET A 315 30.00 -8.69 20.07
N ASP A 316 30.10 -9.59 21.04
CA ASP A 316 30.21 -9.29 22.48
C ASP A 316 31.56 -8.68 22.88
N THR A 317 32.61 -8.93 22.09
CA THR A 317 33.96 -8.39 22.31
C THR A 317 34.21 -7.06 21.61
N PHE A 318 33.31 -6.65 20.70
CA PHE A 318 33.41 -5.39 19.99
C PHE A 318 33.19 -4.22 20.95
N ARG A 319 34.18 -3.32 21.04
CA ARG A 319 34.16 -2.18 21.98
C ARG A 319 33.62 -0.88 21.38
N GLY A 320 33.29 -0.89 20.09
CA GLY A 320 32.68 0.26 19.42
C GLY A 320 31.18 0.30 19.64
N ASP A 321 30.56 1.40 19.20
CA ASP A 321 29.10 1.51 19.19
C ASP A 321 28.50 0.55 18.15
N GLN A 322 27.46 -0.19 18.56
CA GLN A 322 26.76 -1.15 17.74
C GLN A 322 25.26 -1.10 18.02
N HIS A 323 24.47 -0.96 16.95
CA HIS A 323 23.02 -0.91 17.05
C HIS A 323 22.37 -1.26 15.70
N HIS A 324 21.09 -1.61 15.72
CA HIS A 324 20.27 -1.76 14.51
C HIS A 324 19.84 -0.39 13.97
N SER A 325 19.53 -0.29 12.67
CA SER A 325 19.12 0.97 12.02
C SER A 325 17.94 1.67 12.70
N SER A 326 17.03 0.90 13.31
CA SER A 326 15.91 1.43 14.10
C SER A 326 16.30 2.16 15.38
N ALA A 327 17.55 2.04 15.82
CA ALA A 327 18.11 2.71 16.99
C ALA A 327 19.28 3.63 16.61
N HIS A 328 19.53 3.84 15.32
CA HIS A 328 20.61 4.71 14.87
C HIS A 328 20.29 6.18 15.22
N PRO A 329 21.12 6.84 16.06
CA PRO A 329 20.83 8.20 16.55
C PRO A 329 21.02 9.29 15.48
N GLY A 330 21.59 8.94 14.32
CA GLY A 330 22.02 9.85 13.28
C GLY A 330 23.54 10.01 13.25
N PRO A 331 24.09 10.73 12.26
CA PRO A 331 25.51 10.65 11.93
C PRO A 331 26.42 11.56 12.78
N ASP A 332 25.86 12.48 13.57
CA ASP A 332 26.60 13.62 14.14
C ASP A 332 27.78 13.20 15.06
N ALA A 333 27.68 12.06 15.74
CA ALA A 333 28.71 11.56 16.65
C ALA A 333 29.86 10.80 15.95
N TYR A 334 29.77 10.58 14.63
CA TYR A 334 30.66 9.66 13.90
C TYR A 334 31.65 10.36 12.98
N ALA A 335 31.80 11.69 13.06
CA ALA A 335 32.80 12.42 12.29
C ALA A 335 34.22 11.87 12.55
N GLY A 336 34.96 11.58 11.48
CA GLY A 336 36.30 10.98 11.54
C GLY A 336 36.35 9.56 12.10
N ARG A 337 35.21 8.90 12.32
CA ARG A 337 35.13 7.50 12.74
C ARG A 337 35.10 6.57 11.54
N LYS A 338 35.37 5.29 11.79
CA LYS A 338 35.13 4.20 10.85
C LYS A 338 33.80 3.54 11.15
N ALA A 339 32.93 3.43 10.17
CA ALA A 339 31.61 2.87 10.31
C ALA A 339 31.41 1.70 9.33
N VAL A 340 30.88 0.59 9.84
CA VAL A 340 30.51 -0.57 9.02
C VAL A 340 28.99 -0.69 9.04
N VAL A 341 28.36 -0.57 7.87
CA VAL A 341 26.92 -0.70 7.71
C VAL A 341 26.59 -2.06 7.11
N ILE A 342 25.87 -2.90 7.86
CA ILE A 342 25.51 -4.25 7.41
C ILE A 342 24.12 -4.21 6.76
N GLY A 343 24.08 -4.43 5.44
CA GLY A 343 22.87 -4.32 4.64
C GLY A 343 23.06 -3.38 3.44
N SER A 344 22.12 -3.44 2.49
CA SER A 344 22.21 -2.71 1.22
C SER A 344 20.82 -2.37 0.66
N ASN A 345 19.84 -2.09 1.54
CA ASN A 345 18.51 -1.59 1.16
C ASN A 345 18.38 -0.12 1.60
N ASN A 346 17.21 0.51 1.41
CA ASN A 346 16.90 1.91 1.79
C ASN A 346 17.65 2.43 3.03
N SER A 347 17.37 1.89 4.22
CA SER A 347 17.99 2.41 5.46
C SER A 347 19.52 2.28 5.49
N ALA A 348 20.11 1.31 4.80
CA ALA A 348 21.57 1.16 4.76
C ALA A 348 22.20 2.28 3.92
N PHE A 349 21.64 2.57 2.74
CA PHE A 349 22.12 3.64 1.87
C PHE A 349 21.95 5.01 2.54
N ASP A 350 20.78 5.30 3.11
CA ASP A 350 20.52 6.59 3.77
C ASP A 350 21.48 6.82 4.96
N ILE A 351 21.75 5.76 5.74
CA ILE A 351 22.70 5.83 6.86
C ILE A 351 24.12 6.02 6.33
N CYS A 352 24.54 5.28 5.29
CA CYS A 352 25.85 5.45 4.66
C CYS A 352 26.05 6.89 4.18
N GLY A 353 25.10 7.44 3.41
CA GLY A 353 25.15 8.81 2.92
C GLY A 353 25.26 9.81 4.08
N SER A 354 24.40 9.69 5.09
CA SER A 354 24.41 10.61 6.23
C SER A 354 25.72 10.56 7.05
N LEU A 355 26.32 9.38 7.20
CA LEU A 355 27.61 9.19 7.88
C LEU A 355 28.75 9.80 7.07
N TRP A 356 28.75 9.57 5.76
CA TRP A 356 29.73 10.13 4.83
C TRP A 356 29.67 11.66 4.79
N GLU A 357 28.47 12.26 4.77
CA GLU A 357 28.27 13.71 4.86
C GLU A 357 28.84 14.35 6.13
N LYS A 358 29.02 13.55 7.20
CA LYS A 358 29.67 13.97 8.46
C LYS A 358 31.15 13.60 8.54
N GLY A 359 31.73 13.08 7.46
CA GLY A 359 33.15 12.76 7.37
C GLY A 359 33.52 11.45 8.07
N ALA A 360 32.61 10.49 8.17
CA ALA A 360 32.94 9.12 8.56
C ALA A 360 33.55 8.35 7.36
N ASP A 361 34.48 7.44 7.65
CA ASP A 361 35.00 6.43 6.72
C ASP A 361 34.03 5.23 6.75
N VAL A 362 33.24 5.06 5.68
CA VAL A 362 32.09 4.15 5.65
C VAL A 362 32.36 2.95 4.75
N THR A 363 32.13 1.75 5.30
CA THR A 363 32.09 0.50 4.53
C THR A 363 30.69 -0.11 4.58
N MET A 364 30.08 -0.34 3.42
CA MET A 364 28.85 -1.11 3.27
C MET A 364 29.17 -2.60 3.09
N VAL A 365 28.45 -3.47 3.81
CA VAL A 365 28.57 -4.93 3.66
C VAL A 365 27.29 -5.51 3.06
N GLN A 366 27.43 -6.11 1.88
CA GLN A 366 26.33 -6.73 1.13
C GLN A 366 26.44 -8.26 1.13
N ARG A 367 25.35 -8.93 1.49
CA ARG A 367 25.26 -10.40 1.47
C ARG A 367 24.76 -10.95 0.13
N SER A 368 23.85 -10.24 -0.51
CA SER A 368 23.11 -10.64 -1.71
C SER A 368 22.78 -9.39 -2.52
N SER A 369 22.47 -9.56 -3.81
CA SER A 369 22.17 -8.44 -4.69
C SER A 369 20.98 -7.59 -4.24
N THR A 370 21.00 -6.33 -4.64
CA THR A 370 19.95 -5.33 -4.40
C THR A 370 19.56 -4.69 -5.72
N HIS A 371 18.25 -4.51 -5.94
CA HIS A 371 17.79 -3.69 -7.06
C HIS A 371 17.85 -2.22 -6.68
N ILE A 372 18.56 -1.42 -7.47
CA ILE A 372 18.64 0.04 -7.30
C ILE A 372 17.92 0.69 -8.48
N VAL A 373 17.03 1.62 -8.17
CA VAL A 373 16.40 2.52 -9.14
C VAL A 373 16.63 3.96 -8.71
N ARG A 374 17.02 4.85 -9.62
CA ARG A 374 17.20 6.27 -9.31
C ARG A 374 15.83 6.93 -9.13
N SER A 375 15.70 7.76 -8.10
CA SER A 375 14.44 8.45 -7.77
C SER A 375 13.93 9.24 -8.96
N ASP A 376 14.75 10.08 -9.60
CA ASP A 376 14.35 10.89 -10.75
C ASP A 376 13.76 10.05 -11.89
N SER A 377 14.41 8.92 -12.23
CA SER A 377 13.95 8.01 -13.27
C SER A 377 12.68 7.27 -12.85
N LEU A 378 12.56 6.85 -11.59
CA LEU A 378 11.35 6.24 -11.05
C LEU A 378 10.17 7.20 -11.08
N MET A 379 10.37 8.47 -10.67
CA MET A 379 9.32 9.48 -10.63
C MET A 379 8.84 9.86 -12.02
N ASP A 380 9.74 9.98 -12.99
CA ASP A 380 9.40 10.36 -14.35
C ASP A 380 8.78 9.18 -15.13
N ILE A 381 9.46 8.04 -15.16
CA ILE A 381 9.08 6.90 -16.01
C ILE A 381 8.09 5.96 -15.31
N GLY A 382 8.29 5.69 -14.01
CA GLY A 382 7.55 4.66 -13.28
C GLY A 382 6.26 5.14 -12.64
N LEU A 383 6.30 6.33 -12.03
CA LEU A 383 5.19 6.88 -11.24
C LEU A 383 4.54 8.11 -11.89
N GLY A 384 5.19 8.74 -12.87
CA GLY A 384 4.85 10.08 -13.36
C GLY A 384 3.43 10.20 -13.90
N ALA A 385 2.92 9.15 -14.56
CA ALA A 385 1.57 9.14 -15.10
C ALA A 385 0.46 9.11 -14.02
N LEU A 386 0.78 8.73 -12.78
CA LEU A 386 -0.19 8.54 -11.70
C LEU A 386 0.04 9.50 -10.53
N TYR A 387 1.29 9.76 -10.17
CA TYR A 387 1.68 10.43 -8.94
C TYR A 387 2.68 11.57 -9.23
N SER A 388 2.23 12.57 -9.99
CA SER A 388 3.00 13.78 -10.31
C SER A 388 2.11 15.02 -10.45
N GLU A 389 2.73 16.20 -10.47
CA GLU A 389 2.04 17.46 -10.82
C GLU A 389 1.42 17.41 -12.22
N GLU A 390 2.07 16.74 -13.16
CA GLU A 390 1.56 16.59 -14.52
C GLU A 390 0.29 15.73 -14.53
N ALA A 391 0.30 14.63 -13.76
CA ALA A 391 -0.87 13.78 -13.60
C ALA A 391 -2.04 14.54 -12.96
N LEU A 392 -1.78 15.35 -11.92
CA LEU A 392 -2.80 16.23 -11.35
C LEU A 392 -3.35 17.21 -12.39
N ALA A 393 -2.48 17.85 -13.16
CA ALA A 393 -2.88 18.80 -14.21
C ALA A 393 -3.69 18.14 -15.34
N SER A 394 -3.49 16.84 -15.59
CA SER A 394 -4.30 16.05 -16.53
C SER A 394 -5.59 15.49 -15.91
N GLY A 395 -5.90 15.81 -14.66
CA GLY A 395 -7.12 15.36 -13.98
C GLY A 395 -7.02 14.00 -13.29
N MET A 396 -5.82 13.44 -13.13
CA MET A 396 -5.60 12.25 -12.30
C MET A 396 -5.72 12.65 -10.82
N THR A 397 -6.78 12.21 -10.15
CA THR A 397 -6.89 12.38 -8.70
C THR A 397 -6.19 11.23 -7.97
N THR A 398 -5.91 11.39 -6.68
CA THR A 398 -5.38 10.29 -5.85
C THR A 398 -6.26 9.04 -5.93
N GLU A 399 -7.58 9.21 -5.87
CA GLU A 399 -8.53 8.10 -5.92
C GLU A 399 -8.47 7.37 -7.27
N LYS A 400 -8.32 8.12 -8.37
CA LYS A 400 -8.15 7.51 -9.69
C LYS A 400 -6.80 6.79 -9.78
N ALA A 401 -5.72 7.41 -9.33
CA ALA A 401 -4.39 6.81 -9.35
C ALA A 401 -4.36 5.48 -8.56
N ASP A 402 -4.92 5.47 -7.35
CA ASP A 402 -5.01 4.29 -6.50
C ASP A 402 -5.85 3.18 -7.13
N LEU A 403 -6.99 3.50 -7.75
CA LEU A 403 -7.82 2.51 -8.43
C LEU A 403 -7.19 2.01 -9.73
N VAL A 404 -6.50 2.86 -10.49
CA VAL A 404 -5.73 2.44 -11.68
C VAL A 404 -4.65 1.46 -11.25
N PHE A 405 -3.87 1.77 -10.22
CA PHE A 405 -2.85 0.88 -9.70
C PHE A 405 -3.45 -0.43 -9.16
N ALA A 406 -4.51 -0.33 -8.34
CA ALA A 406 -5.21 -1.48 -7.79
C ALA A 406 -5.86 -2.36 -8.87
N SER A 407 -6.25 -1.80 -10.02
CA SER A 407 -6.86 -2.58 -11.10
C SER A 407 -5.91 -3.57 -11.78
N LEU A 408 -4.59 -3.42 -11.62
CA LEU A 408 -3.59 -4.25 -12.29
C LEU A 408 -3.36 -5.57 -11.54
N PRO A 409 -3.73 -6.74 -12.11
CA PRO A 409 -3.53 -8.03 -11.47
C PRO A 409 -2.04 -8.34 -11.28
N TYR A 410 -1.67 -8.86 -10.11
CA TYR A 410 -0.26 -9.16 -9.80
C TYR A 410 0.35 -10.19 -10.76
N ARG A 411 -0.46 -11.11 -11.29
CA ARG A 411 -0.06 -12.14 -12.26
C ARG A 411 0.61 -11.55 -13.51
N ILE A 412 0.10 -10.43 -14.01
CA ILE A 412 0.54 -9.78 -15.25
C ILE A 412 1.25 -8.45 -15.00
N MET A 413 1.26 -7.92 -13.77
CA MET A 413 1.91 -6.66 -13.43
C MET A 413 3.38 -6.56 -13.91
N HIS A 414 4.11 -7.68 -13.89
CA HIS A 414 5.49 -7.73 -14.37
C HIS A 414 5.66 -7.31 -15.84
N GLU A 415 4.68 -7.61 -16.70
CA GLU A 415 4.73 -7.31 -18.14
C GLU A 415 4.70 -5.80 -18.40
N PHE A 416 4.01 -5.04 -17.56
CA PHE A 416 3.98 -3.57 -17.63
C PHE A 416 5.21 -2.93 -17.02
N GLN A 417 5.82 -3.59 -16.03
CA GLN A 417 6.98 -3.03 -15.32
C GLN A 417 8.27 -3.23 -16.11
N ILE A 418 8.44 -4.35 -16.82
CA ILE A 418 9.67 -4.64 -17.58
C ILE A 418 10.06 -3.52 -18.56
N PRO A 419 9.17 -3.02 -19.45
CA PRO A 419 9.51 -1.92 -20.34
C PRO A 419 9.93 -0.63 -19.63
N LEU A 420 9.32 -0.32 -18.47
CA LEU A 420 9.67 0.87 -17.68
C LEU A 420 11.09 0.74 -17.11
N TYR A 421 11.43 -0.42 -16.55
CA TYR A 421 12.78 -0.68 -16.03
C TYR A 421 13.83 -0.81 -17.13
N ASP A 422 13.47 -1.31 -18.31
CA ASP A 422 14.36 -1.30 -19.47
C ASP A 422 14.70 0.14 -19.91
N ALA A 423 13.71 1.04 -19.91
CA ALA A 423 13.93 2.45 -20.21
C ALA A 423 14.77 3.16 -19.13
N MET A 424 14.55 2.86 -17.84
CA MET A 424 15.38 3.36 -16.74
C MET A 424 16.82 2.84 -16.85
N ARG A 425 17.00 1.55 -17.22
CA ARG A 425 18.32 0.95 -17.45
C ARG A 425 19.09 1.66 -18.55
N GLU A 426 18.42 2.02 -19.63
CA GLU A 426 19.04 2.76 -20.74
C GLU A 426 19.39 4.19 -20.34
N ARG A 427 18.45 4.89 -19.69
CA ARG A 427 18.65 6.27 -19.23
C ARG A 427 19.81 6.41 -18.25
N ASP A 428 19.93 5.48 -17.31
CA ASP A 428 20.92 5.53 -16.23
C ASP A 428 22.09 4.56 -16.46
N ALA A 429 22.36 4.16 -17.71
CA ALA A 429 23.38 3.17 -18.05
C ALA A 429 24.76 3.51 -17.46
N ASP A 430 25.18 4.77 -17.55
CA ASP A 430 26.46 5.24 -17.00
C ASP A 430 26.57 5.06 -15.48
N PHE A 431 25.46 5.23 -14.75
CA PHE A 431 25.40 5.00 -13.30
C PHE A 431 25.56 3.51 -12.98
N TYR A 432 24.80 2.64 -13.66
CA TYR A 432 24.88 1.20 -13.43
C TYR A 432 26.26 0.64 -13.78
N ASP A 433 26.90 1.15 -14.83
CA ASP A 433 28.27 0.81 -15.21
C ASP A 433 29.27 1.12 -14.10
N ARG A 434 29.17 2.30 -13.45
CA ARG A 434 30.03 2.67 -12.31
C ARG A 434 29.74 1.80 -11.09
N LEU A 435 28.46 1.58 -10.79
CA LEU A 435 28.03 0.77 -9.65
C LEU A 435 28.53 -0.69 -9.75
N GLU A 436 28.47 -1.30 -10.94
CA GLU A 436 29.02 -2.64 -11.15
C GLU A 436 30.55 -2.67 -11.05
N LYS A 437 31.23 -1.63 -11.56
CA LYS A 437 32.69 -1.49 -11.47
C LYS A 437 33.19 -1.32 -10.03
N SER A 438 32.38 -0.74 -9.14
CA SER A 438 32.72 -0.64 -7.71
C SER A 438 32.60 -1.98 -6.96
N GLY A 439 32.06 -3.02 -7.61
CA GLY A 439 31.89 -4.35 -7.04
C GLY A 439 30.56 -4.54 -6.30
N PHE A 440 29.65 -3.57 -6.39
CA PHE A 440 28.30 -3.71 -5.84
C PHE A 440 27.49 -4.77 -6.59
N LEU A 441 26.76 -5.62 -5.86
CA LEU A 441 25.89 -6.65 -6.46
C LEU A 441 24.52 -6.04 -6.77
N HIS A 442 24.33 -5.60 -8.01
CA HIS A 442 23.05 -5.11 -8.52
C HIS A 442 22.22 -6.23 -9.19
N ASP A 443 20.88 -6.11 -9.19
CA ASP A 443 19.98 -6.93 -10.01
C ASP A 443 18.76 -6.11 -10.49
N TRP A 444 18.02 -6.67 -11.45
CA TRP A 444 16.83 -6.04 -12.07
C TRP A 444 15.51 -6.64 -11.59
N GLY A 445 15.48 -7.24 -10.40
CA GLY A 445 14.39 -8.13 -9.96
C GLY A 445 14.53 -9.54 -10.52
N ASP A 446 13.60 -10.44 -10.14
CA ASP A 446 13.69 -11.87 -10.48
C ASP A 446 13.58 -12.16 -11.99
N ASP A 447 12.87 -11.30 -12.73
CA ASP A 447 12.51 -11.41 -14.14
C ASP A 447 12.67 -10.08 -14.92
N GLY A 448 13.44 -9.13 -14.37
CA GLY A 448 13.64 -7.82 -15.00
C GLY A 448 12.57 -6.78 -14.69
N SER A 449 11.54 -7.13 -13.92
CA SER A 449 10.42 -6.23 -13.60
C SER A 449 10.69 -5.24 -12.44
N GLY A 450 11.95 -5.11 -12.02
CA GLY A 450 12.43 -4.12 -11.05
C GLY A 450 11.75 -4.11 -9.68
N LEU A 451 11.59 -2.92 -9.12
CA LEU A 451 11.22 -2.65 -7.72
C LEU A 451 9.88 -3.26 -7.32
N PHE A 452 8.80 -2.94 -8.03
CA PHE A 452 7.44 -3.22 -7.55
C PHE A 452 7.21 -4.72 -7.36
N MET A 453 7.52 -5.53 -8.37
CA MET A 453 7.38 -6.98 -8.26
C MET A 453 8.36 -7.57 -7.25
N LYS A 454 9.57 -7.02 -7.11
CA LYS A 454 10.52 -7.48 -6.08
C LYS A 454 9.96 -7.24 -4.67
N TYR A 455 9.35 -6.09 -4.44
CA TYR A 455 8.67 -5.80 -3.18
C TYR A 455 7.48 -6.74 -2.96
N LEU A 456 6.61 -6.93 -3.95
CA LEU A 456 5.45 -7.81 -3.82
C LEU A 456 5.84 -9.28 -3.57
N ARG A 457 6.94 -9.76 -4.18
CA ARG A 457 7.41 -11.15 -4.03
C ARG A 457 8.21 -11.40 -2.76
N ARG A 458 9.01 -10.43 -2.30
CA ARG A 458 10.01 -10.63 -1.23
C ARG A 458 9.89 -9.67 -0.04
N GLY A 459 9.16 -8.58 -0.18
CA GLY A 459 9.04 -7.51 0.83
C GLY A 459 10.34 -6.74 1.12
N SER A 460 11.42 -6.98 0.35
CA SER A 460 12.75 -6.40 0.59
C SER A 460 13.69 -6.58 -0.61
N GLY A 461 14.92 -6.05 -0.52
CA GLY A 461 15.99 -6.26 -1.50
C GLY A 461 16.07 -5.17 -2.57
N TYR A 462 15.58 -3.97 -2.27
CA TYR A 462 15.61 -2.83 -3.16
C TYR A 462 16.08 -1.56 -2.45
N TYR A 463 16.45 -0.58 -3.27
CA TYR A 463 16.72 0.80 -2.88
C TYR A 463 16.16 1.76 -3.94
N ILE A 464 15.44 2.81 -3.50
CA ILE A 464 15.12 3.97 -4.33
C ILE A 464 16.21 5.01 -4.04
N ASP A 465 17.09 5.24 -5.00
CA ASP A 465 18.26 6.06 -4.85
C ASP A 465 17.93 7.55 -4.92
N VAL A 466 18.21 8.24 -3.81
CA VAL A 466 18.10 9.70 -3.65
C VAL A 466 19.47 10.39 -3.64
N GLY A 467 20.53 9.68 -4.06
CA GLY A 467 21.89 10.19 -4.25
C GLY A 467 22.98 9.43 -3.50
N ALA A 468 22.61 8.58 -2.52
CA ALA A 468 23.61 7.85 -1.73
C ALA A 468 24.25 6.68 -2.52
N ALA A 469 23.62 6.19 -3.60
CA ALA A 469 24.23 5.14 -4.41
C ALA A 469 25.40 5.66 -5.26
N ASP A 470 25.43 6.95 -5.61
CA ASP A 470 26.57 7.55 -6.32
C ASP A 470 27.86 7.44 -5.49
N LEU A 471 27.78 7.59 -4.16
CA LEU A 471 28.93 7.41 -3.27
C LEU A 471 29.52 5.99 -3.34
N VAL A 472 28.67 4.97 -3.52
CA VAL A 472 29.11 3.59 -3.71
C VAL A 472 29.64 3.38 -5.13
N ALA A 473 29.02 4.00 -6.14
CA ALA A 473 29.44 3.90 -7.53
C ALA A 473 30.81 4.55 -7.77
N ASP A 474 31.11 5.64 -7.06
CA ASP A 474 32.37 6.39 -7.13
C ASP A 474 33.48 5.85 -6.20
N GLY A 475 33.12 4.97 -5.27
CA GLY A 475 34.07 4.36 -4.32
C GLY A 475 34.34 5.20 -3.07
N ASP A 476 33.59 6.28 -2.86
CA ASP A 476 33.60 7.09 -1.63
C ASP A 476 33.04 6.33 -0.42
N VAL A 477 32.15 5.37 -0.67
CA VAL A 477 31.71 4.35 0.29
C VAL A 477 32.11 2.98 -0.23
N GLU A 478 33.00 2.28 0.48
CA GLU A 478 33.48 0.97 0.05
C GLU A 478 32.35 -0.08 0.16
N ALA A 479 32.00 -0.76 -0.93
CA ALA A 479 31.06 -1.88 -0.92
C ALA A 479 31.80 -3.23 -0.88
N ARG A 480 31.55 -4.02 0.17
CA ARG A 480 32.10 -5.36 0.32
C ARG A 480 31.03 -6.43 0.17
N ALA A 481 31.16 -7.24 -0.88
CA ALA A 481 30.43 -8.50 -1.02
C ALA A 481 31.12 -9.63 -0.26
N ARG A 482 30.36 -10.59 0.28
CA ARG A 482 30.94 -11.77 0.95
C ARG A 482 31.83 -12.57 -0.02
N PRO A 483 33.08 -12.94 0.36
CA PRO A 483 33.91 -13.81 -0.46
C PRO A 483 33.22 -15.15 -0.74
N GLY A 484 33.10 -15.56 -2.00
CA GLY A 484 32.65 -16.90 -2.39
C GLY A 484 31.27 -17.03 -3.06
N ARG A 485 30.54 -15.94 -3.31
CA ARG A 485 29.39 -15.95 -4.24
C ARG A 485 29.67 -15.00 -5.39
N ALA A 486 30.01 -15.54 -6.55
CA ALA A 486 29.96 -14.78 -7.79
C ALA A 486 28.52 -14.26 -8.00
N ALA A 487 28.39 -13.04 -8.49
CA ALA A 487 27.11 -12.52 -8.98
C ALA A 487 26.47 -13.57 -9.91
N HIS A 488 25.20 -13.88 -9.72
CA HIS A 488 24.44 -14.63 -10.72
C HIS A 488 24.34 -13.71 -11.94
N ARG A 489 25.32 -13.81 -12.86
CA ARG A 489 25.18 -13.26 -14.21
C ARG A 489 23.99 -13.96 -14.83
N ALA A 490 22.86 -13.27 -14.95
CA ALA A 490 21.80 -13.65 -15.87
C ALA A 490 22.41 -13.57 -17.27
N LEU A 491 22.96 -14.69 -17.76
CA LEU A 491 23.43 -14.82 -19.13
C LEU A 491 22.22 -14.86 -20.06
N GLY A 492 21.72 -13.68 -20.42
CA GLY A 492 20.89 -13.51 -21.60
C GLY A 492 21.74 -13.63 -22.88
N GLY A 493 21.40 -14.60 -23.72
CA GLY A 493 21.67 -14.52 -25.17
C GLY A 493 23.03 -14.96 -25.70
N ALA A 494 23.46 -16.21 -25.45
CA ALA A 494 24.56 -16.81 -26.23
C ALA A 494 24.02 -17.61 -27.43
N ARG A 495 24.22 -17.08 -28.64
CA ARG A 495 24.02 -17.73 -29.94
C ARG A 495 24.71 -19.10 -29.97
N ARG A 496 23.95 -20.21 -30.07
CA ARG A 496 24.52 -21.55 -30.26
C ARG A 496 24.72 -21.86 -31.75
N ARG A 497 25.98 -21.94 -32.18
CA ARG A 497 26.39 -22.72 -33.36
C ARG A 497 26.46 -24.19 -32.98
N HIS A 498 25.80 -25.03 -33.77
CA HIS A 498 25.87 -26.49 -33.69
C HIS A 498 27.29 -27.01 -34.00
N ARG A 499 27.80 -27.91 -33.15
CA ARG A 499 28.56 -29.09 -33.61
C ARG A 499 28.49 -30.21 -32.57
N ALA A 500 28.22 -31.40 -33.08
CA ALA A 500 28.02 -32.66 -32.37
C ALA A 500 29.35 -33.37 -32.05
N ARG A 501 29.39 -34.14 -30.95
CA ARG A 501 29.82 -35.56 -30.85
C ARG A 501 30.05 -35.99 -29.39
N GLY A 502 29.72 -37.25 -29.10
CA GLY A 502 30.29 -38.02 -27.98
C GLY A 502 29.30 -38.42 -26.88
N ARG A 503 29.19 -39.73 -26.63
CA ARG A 503 28.22 -40.43 -25.75
C ARG A 503 28.97 -41.01 -24.51
N PRO A 504 28.36 -41.83 -23.62
CA PRO A 504 27.97 -41.45 -22.26
C PRO A 504 28.74 -42.19 -21.14
N GLY A 505 28.55 -41.76 -19.88
CA GLY A 505 28.89 -42.54 -18.68
C GLY A 505 27.99 -42.11 -17.53
N GLY A 506 27.23 -43.06 -16.97
CA GLY A 506 26.26 -42.81 -15.91
C GLY A 506 26.83 -42.98 -14.51
N LEU A 507 26.10 -42.50 -13.51
CA LEU A 507 26.02 -43.11 -12.19
C LEU A 507 24.75 -42.61 -11.49
N ARG A 508 23.89 -43.56 -11.12
CA ARG A 508 22.76 -43.39 -10.22
C ARG A 508 23.32 -43.36 -8.81
N ASP A 509 22.84 -42.46 -7.97
CA ASP A 509 22.80 -42.73 -6.54
C ASP A 509 21.52 -42.21 -5.89
N ARG A 510 21.03 -43.06 -4.99
CA ARG A 510 19.79 -42.98 -4.22
C ARG A 510 20.04 -42.17 -2.95
N LEU A 511 19.06 -41.39 -2.50
CA LEU A 511 18.79 -41.26 -1.07
C LEU A 511 17.31 -41.01 -0.80
N ARG A 512 16.76 -41.88 0.07
CA ARG A 512 15.40 -41.89 0.58
C ARG A 512 15.29 -40.90 1.76
N LEU A 513 14.18 -40.17 1.84
CA LEU A 513 13.72 -39.53 3.07
C LEU A 513 13.03 -40.57 3.96
N ASP A 514 13.37 -40.56 5.25
CA ASP A 514 12.74 -41.36 6.31
C ASP A 514 12.01 -40.37 7.24
N GLU A 515 10.68 -40.38 7.23
CA GLU A 515 9.81 -39.65 8.17
C GLU A 515 9.63 -40.48 9.44
N ARG A 516 9.93 -39.91 10.61
CA ARG A 516 9.59 -40.51 11.91
C ARG A 516 8.68 -39.58 12.71
N LEU A 517 7.39 -39.90 12.69
CA LEU A 517 6.39 -39.41 13.63
C LEU A 517 6.48 -40.21 14.94
N GLY A 518 6.73 -39.51 16.05
CA GLY A 518 6.68 -40.06 17.40
C GLY A 518 5.27 -40.01 17.97
N ARG A 519 4.66 -41.17 18.22
CA ARG A 519 3.48 -41.37 19.08
C ARG A 519 3.91 -41.66 20.52
N ARG A 520 3.09 -41.24 21.50
CA ARG A 520 2.96 -41.86 22.84
C ARG A 520 1.58 -41.51 23.47
N PRO A 521 1.08 -42.25 24.47
CA PRO A 521 -0.12 -43.08 24.31
C PRO A 521 -1.30 -42.77 25.26
N ASP A 522 -2.44 -43.40 24.94
CA ASP A 522 -3.76 -43.42 25.60
C ASP A 522 -3.79 -43.83 27.08
N ARG A 523 -4.88 -43.44 27.79
CA ARG A 523 -5.72 -44.32 28.65
C ARG A 523 -7.11 -43.68 28.97
N PRO A 524 -8.14 -44.47 29.38
CA PRO A 524 -9.52 -44.36 28.85
C PRO A 524 -10.67 -44.25 29.89
N GLY A 525 -11.91 -44.07 29.38
CA GLY A 525 -13.21 -44.20 30.08
C GLY A 525 -14.11 -42.98 29.83
N ASP A 526 -15.41 -43.01 29.52
CA ASP A 526 -16.48 -44.01 29.67
C ASP A 526 -17.64 -43.68 28.68
N ARG A 527 -18.51 -44.65 28.45
CA ARG A 527 -19.65 -44.64 27.51
C ARG A 527 -20.83 -43.78 28.00
N ARG A 528 -21.58 -43.16 27.07
CA ARG A 528 -23.06 -43.30 26.95
C ARG A 528 -23.63 -42.65 25.68
N GLN A 529 -24.65 -43.31 25.14
CA GLN A 529 -25.40 -43.03 23.91
C GLN A 529 -26.41 -41.88 24.06
N GLY A 530 -26.74 -41.19 22.96
CA GLY A 530 -27.92 -40.31 22.88
C GLY A 530 -28.03 -39.52 21.57
N ARG A 531 -28.93 -39.98 20.70
CA ARG A 531 -29.36 -39.52 19.35
C ARG A 531 -29.39 -38.01 18.98
N GLN A 532 -28.93 -37.76 17.75
CA GLN A 532 -29.49 -37.00 16.60
C GLN A 532 -30.02 -35.56 16.75
N GLY A 533 -29.41 -34.66 15.95
CA GLY A 533 -30.00 -33.44 15.39
C GLY A 533 -29.12 -32.95 14.23
N VAL A 534 -29.67 -32.92 13.00
CA VAL A 534 -28.99 -32.62 11.73
C VAL A 534 -29.06 -31.12 11.42
N GLY A 535 -27.94 -30.53 11.01
CA GLY A 535 -27.84 -29.20 10.39
C GLY A 535 -26.39 -28.96 9.93
N PRO A 536 -26.11 -28.48 8.71
CA PRO A 536 -24.76 -28.49 8.14
C PRO A 536 -23.91 -27.39 8.78
N ARG A 537 -22.95 -27.79 9.62
CA ARG A 537 -21.84 -26.96 10.08
C ARG A 537 -20.61 -27.30 9.25
N VAL A 538 -20.08 -26.33 8.51
CA VAL A 538 -18.70 -26.38 8.01
C VAL A 538 -17.80 -26.18 9.22
N GLY A 539 -17.22 -27.27 9.74
CA GLY A 539 -16.31 -27.25 10.87
C GLY A 539 -14.86 -27.15 10.41
N HIS A 540 -14.17 -26.09 10.81
CA HIS A 540 -12.70 -26.04 10.81
C HIS A 540 -12.17 -26.46 12.20
N HIS A 541 -11.24 -27.41 12.22
CA HIS A 541 -10.62 -27.93 13.44
C HIS A 541 -9.62 -26.91 14.04
N GLN A 542 -9.77 -26.62 15.34
CA GLN A 542 -8.86 -25.78 16.13
C GLN A 542 -7.69 -26.58 16.74
N GLY A 543 -6.55 -25.90 16.87
CA GLY A 543 -5.53 -26.10 17.90
C GLY A 543 -5.10 -24.72 18.44
N PRO A 544 -4.55 -24.62 19.66
CA PRO A 544 -4.23 -23.34 20.29
C PRO A 544 -3.02 -22.66 19.61
N TRP A 545 -3.21 -21.42 19.14
CA TRP A 545 -2.13 -20.61 18.57
C TRP A 545 -1.43 -19.81 19.66
N SER A 546 -0.12 -20.02 19.82
CA SER A 546 0.74 -19.09 20.55
C SER A 546 1.03 -17.88 19.67
N LEU A 547 0.98 -16.68 20.26
CA LEU A 547 1.40 -15.42 19.63
C LEU A 547 2.91 -15.46 19.37
N GLY A 548 3.31 -16.09 18.26
CA GLY A 548 4.68 -16.31 17.87
C GLY A 548 4.85 -16.36 16.36
N GLY A 549 5.28 -15.25 15.77
CA GLY A 549 6.08 -15.24 14.55
C GLY A 549 5.45 -15.81 13.28
N ARG A 550 4.32 -15.27 12.84
CA ARG A 550 3.97 -15.15 11.41
C ARG A 550 2.81 -14.15 11.29
N ALA A 551 3.15 -12.89 11.01
CA ALA A 551 2.17 -11.91 10.58
C ALA A 551 1.60 -12.35 9.22
N ALA A 552 0.29 -12.17 9.06
CA ALA A 552 -0.50 -12.64 7.95
C ALA A 552 0.15 -12.36 6.58
N GLN A 553 0.47 -13.44 5.87
CA GLN A 553 0.63 -13.44 4.43
C GLN A 553 -0.65 -14.04 3.85
N HIS A 554 -1.59 -13.20 3.42
CA HIS A 554 -2.43 -13.59 2.28
C HIS A 554 -1.58 -13.34 1.04
N VAL A 555 -0.72 -14.31 0.74
CA VAL A 555 -0.12 -14.46 -0.58
C VAL A 555 -1.04 -15.43 -1.31
N GLU A 556 -1.67 -14.96 -2.39
CA GLU A 556 -2.43 -15.78 -3.31
C GLU A 556 -1.54 -16.92 -3.82
N ALA A 557 -1.75 -18.14 -3.31
CA ALA A 557 -1.08 -19.32 -3.79
C ALA A 557 -2.12 -20.43 -4.01
N HIS A 558 -2.33 -20.79 -5.27
CA HIS A 558 -3.10 -21.96 -5.67
C HIS A 558 -2.27 -23.24 -5.37
N PRO A 559 -2.82 -24.26 -4.68
CA PRO A 559 -2.10 -25.50 -4.41
C PRO A 559 -2.35 -26.49 -5.56
N ALA A 560 -1.61 -26.38 -6.67
CA ALA A 560 -1.47 -27.48 -7.62
C ALA A 560 -0.23 -27.30 -8.51
N GLY A 561 0.84 -28.04 -8.22
CA GLY A 561 1.99 -28.15 -9.09
C GLY A 561 1.71 -29.12 -10.25
N GLY A 562 1.80 -28.62 -11.48
CA GLY A 562 1.77 -29.42 -12.70
C GLY A 562 2.77 -28.85 -13.72
N ALA A 563 3.49 -29.73 -14.43
CA ALA A 563 4.62 -29.38 -15.28
C ALA A 563 4.26 -28.44 -16.44
N VAL A 564 5.04 -27.37 -16.61
CA VAL A 564 4.90 -26.39 -17.69
C VAL A 564 5.52 -26.93 -18.98
N VAL A 565 4.70 -27.11 -20.02
CA VAL A 565 5.14 -27.32 -21.42
C VAL A 565 5.48 -25.95 -22.02
N PRO A 566 6.56 -25.80 -22.82
CA PRO A 566 6.95 -24.49 -23.34
C PRO A 566 5.96 -24.01 -24.42
N ARG A 567 5.33 -22.84 -24.21
CA ARG A 567 4.56 -22.13 -25.23
C ARG A 567 5.24 -20.81 -25.62
N ARG A 568 5.08 -20.48 -26.91
CA ARG A 568 5.71 -19.40 -27.67
C ARG A 568 5.49 -18.03 -27.02
N GLN A 569 6.51 -17.17 -27.10
CA GLN A 569 6.42 -15.74 -26.81
C GLN A 569 5.27 -15.09 -27.60
N PRO A 570 4.34 -14.37 -26.95
CA PRO A 570 3.55 -13.34 -27.60
C PRO A 570 4.43 -12.15 -27.99
N ALA A 571 3.97 -11.35 -28.94
CA ALA A 571 4.63 -10.10 -29.33
C ALA A 571 4.74 -9.12 -28.14
N PRO A 572 5.74 -8.23 -28.10
CA PRO A 572 5.91 -7.27 -27.01
C PRO A 572 4.70 -6.35 -26.88
N VAL A 573 4.17 -6.20 -25.66
CA VAL A 573 3.09 -5.27 -25.29
C VAL A 573 3.74 -3.94 -24.87
N PRO A 574 3.47 -2.81 -25.57
CA PRO A 574 3.92 -1.48 -25.15
C PRO A 574 3.17 -0.94 -23.93
N ALA A 575 3.72 0.09 -23.29
CA ALA A 575 3.31 0.62 -21.99
C ALA A 575 1.86 1.16 -21.93
N LEU A 576 0.95 0.37 -21.37
CA LEU A 576 -0.46 0.70 -21.11
C LEU A 576 -0.72 1.66 -19.94
N LEU A 577 0.32 2.21 -19.31
CA LEU A 577 0.21 3.29 -18.32
C LEU A 577 0.26 4.70 -18.94
N ALA A 578 0.18 4.81 -20.27
CA ALA A 578 0.11 6.10 -20.94
C ALA A 578 -1.22 6.81 -20.64
N VAL A 579 -1.23 7.64 -19.60
CA VAL A 579 -2.21 8.72 -19.46
C VAL A 579 -1.81 9.81 -20.47
N PRO A 580 -2.64 10.18 -21.46
CA PRO A 580 -2.22 11.14 -22.47
C PRO A 580 -2.13 12.57 -21.94
N ARG A 581 -1.01 13.25 -22.25
CA ARG A 581 -0.86 14.71 -22.19
C ARG A 581 -1.87 15.39 -23.12
N PRO A 582 -2.53 16.50 -22.71
CA PRO A 582 -3.30 17.30 -23.66
C PRO A 582 -2.40 17.88 -24.75
N ALA A 583 -2.92 17.94 -25.98
CA ALA A 583 -2.20 18.41 -27.16
C ALA A 583 -1.59 19.80 -26.95
N ALA A 584 -0.27 19.91 -27.10
CA ALA A 584 0.42 21.18 -27.16
C ALA A 584 -0.15 22.01 -28.33
N GLN A 585 -0.83 23.11 -28.03
CA GLN A 585 -1.14 24.12 -29.02
C GLN A 585 0.18 24.74 -29.52
N GLY A 586 0.38 24.67 -30.83
CA GLY A 586 1.58 25.19 -31.51
C GLY A 586 1.75 26.71 -31.40
N PRO A 587 2.93 27.23 -31.80
CA PRO A 587 3.45 28.51 -31.35
C PRO A 587 2.81 29.69 -32.10
N GLY A 588 2.10 30.55 -31.36
CA GLY A 588 1.43 31.74 -31.88
C GLY A 588 1.72 33.01 -31.07
N ARG A 589 2.86 33.64 -31.38
CA ARG A 589 3.17 35.09 -31.27
C ARG A 589 2.71 35.86 -30.01
N GLY A 590 3.65 36.00 -29.08
CA GLY A 590 4.27 37.28 -28.70
C GLY A 590 3.40 38.38 -28.07
N HIS A 591 3.57 38.59 -26.76
CA HIS A 591 3.58 39.93 -26.18
C HIS A 591 4.65 40.08 -25.09
N ARG A 592 5.16 41.31 -25.03
CA ARG A 592 6.46 41.74 -24.50
C ARG A 592 6.50 41.80 -22.97
N HIS A 593 7.52 41.20 -22.39
CA HIS A 593 8.06 41.62 -21.09
C HIS A 593 8.80 42.97 -21.23
N PRO A 594 8.56 43.97 -20.36
CA PRO A 594 9.56 44.98 -20.06
C PRO A 594 10.47 44.44 -18.96
N GLY A 595 11.76 44.32 -19.28
CA GLY A 595 12.79 43.88 -18.35
C GLY A 595 13.42 45.02 -17.52
N LEU A 596 14.53 44.61 -16.89
CA LEU A 596 15.55 45.35 -16.11
C LEU A 596 15.35 45.28 -14.58
N ARG A 597 16.32 44.93 -13.74
CA ARG A 597 17.69 44.37 -13.86
C ARG A 597 18.14 43.94 -12.42
N PRO A 598 19.21 43.15 -12.25
CA PRO A 598 19.63 42.58 -10.97
C PRO A 598 20.67 43.45 -10.23
N ALA A 599 20.73 43.31 -8.89
CA ALA A 599 21.95 43.12 -8.08
C ALA A 599 21.73 43.53 -6.60
N GLY A 600 22.22 42.67 -5.69
CA GLY A 600 22.95 43.03 -4.47
C GLY A 600 22.36 44.03 -3.46
N GLY A 601 21.98 43.53 -2.29
CA GLY A 601 21.78 44.36 -1.08
C GLY A 601 21.45 43.52 0.15
N ALA A 602 22.20 43.74 1.24
CA ALA A 602 22.12 43.05 2.54
C ALA A 602 20.71 43.08 3.19
N PRO A 603 20.39 42.13 4.10
CA PRO A 603 19.05 42.02 4.68
C PRO A 603 18.72 43.19 5.63
N ARG A 604 17.51 43.73 5.49
CA ARG A 604 16.96 44.77 6.38
C ARG A 604 16.64 44.17 7.76
N GLN A 605 17.12 44.83 8.80
CA GLN A 605 16.76 44.59 10.21
C GLN A 605 15.26 44.84 10.45
N LEU A 606 14.59 43.91 11.12
CA LEU A 606 13.25 44.08 11.68
C LEU A 606 13.35 44.83 13.01
N THR A 607 12.67 45.97 13.11
CA THR A 607 12.50 46.74 14.36
C THR A 607 11.41 46.12 15.25
N PRO A 608 11.58 46.12 16.59
CA PRO A 608 10.60 45.54 17.52
C PRO A 608 9.43 46.50 17.82
N ARG A 609 8.22 45.94 17.96
CA ARG A 609 7.00 46.64 18.43
C ARG A 609 7.09 47.02 19.93
N PRO A 610 6.53 48.16 20.37
CA PRO A 610 6.47 48.53 21.78
C PRO A 610 5.31 47.83 22.52
N PRO A 611 5.36 47.72 23.87
CA PRO A 611 4.36 47.00 24.68
C PRO A 611 3.11 47.85 24.94
N PRO A 612 1.97 47.23 25.34
CA PRO A 612 0.72 47.95 25.56
C PRO A 612 0.71 48.67 26.91
N ARG A 613 0.08 49.85 26.92
CA ARG A 613 -0.20 50.66 28.12
C ARG A 613 -1.44 50.13 28.86
N GLU A 614 -1.33 49.98 30.16
CA GLU A 614 -2.45 49.86 31.10
C GLU A 614 -3.21 51.20 31.21
N ALA A 615 -4.54 51.13 31.31
CA ALA A 615 -5.36 52.18 31.90
C ALA A 615 -6.63 51.55 32.49
N GLY A 616 -6.85 51.82 33.77
CA GLY A 616 -7.90 51.26 34.60
C GLY A 616 -9.33 51.78 34.34
N ALA A 617 -10.27 50.98 34.84
CA ALA A 617 -11.53 51.32 35.51
C ALA A 617 -12.44 52.42 34.94
N GLY A 618 -13.65 52.02 34.52
CA GLY A 618 -14.80 52.90 34.33
C GLY A 618 -16.11 52.13 34.29
N ARG A 619 -17.04 52.51 35.16
CA ARG A 619 -18.33 51.89 35.51
C ARG A 619 -19.47 52.21 34.53
N LEU A 620 -20.55 51.42 34.66
CA LEU A 620 -21.99 51.76 34.55
C LEU A 620 -22.77 51.55 33.22
N SER A 621 -23.65 50.53 33.28
CA SER A 621 -25.10 50.54 32.95
C SER A 621 -25.61 51.08 31.61
N ARG A 622 -26.18 50.20 30.78
CA ARG A 622 -27.63 49.98 30.61
C ARG A 622 -27.90 48.74 29.78
#